data_AF-A0AAE3YGW8-F1
#
_entry.id   AF-A0AAE3YGW8-F1
#
_cell.length_a   1.000
_cell.length_b   1.000
_cell.length_c   1.000
_cell.angle_alpha   90.00
_cell.angle_beta   90.00
_cell.angle_gamma   90.00
#
_symmetry.space_group_name_H-M   'P 1'
#
loop_
_entity.id
_entity.type
_entity.pdbx_description
1 polymer ?
#
loop_
_entity_poly.entity_id
_entity_poly.type
_entity_poly.pdbx_seq_one_letter_code
_entity_poly.pdbx_strand_id
1 'polypeptide(L)'
;MHPSTADATAPRSEGFLASVHRAPEAARRWAAQGVRRMQRGFMPAVQMTICAVSAYFFAHMVLGHSGPLFAATSSLIALGFGVDSHISRVIEVSAGCTLGILIGELLHTVAGTGLWVAALVLMISILLARFLDPSSILTTQMGLQSLLVILLPAPDGGPFTRSLDAVVGGTFALIIVALWPQDPRKQSHSEVRDALNEFAGVLRECAGALAYADSRMAWHALIRARGMQPTLDKLNKAVAQAREISRISPLYLRHRTEIQELRESLNYLDLAIRNARIFARRLSSAITHASMPPETEGELSHIIELTAESVEALALGLGEASAGVRNRQMRRARLGLNDVASRLSPEQLGIRSLEGETLVLILRPMIVDLLEASGLSHDEAREHLPDLPPAP
;
A
#
# COMPACT_ATOMS: atom_id res chain seq x y z
N MET A 1 -24.68 64.24 14.74
CA MET A 1 -25.76 63.65 15.55
C MET A 1 -26.12 62.31 14.89
N HIS A 2 -25.64 61.20 15.45
CA HIS A 2 -26.12 59.81 15.22
C HIS A 2 -27.58 59.67 15.73
N PRO A 3 -28.33 58.54 15.55
CA PRO A 3 -28.09 57.27 14.84
C PRO A 3 -29.30 56.85 13.93
N SER A 4 -29.27 55.76 13.14
CA SER A 4 -29.79 54.44 13.54
C SER A 4 -29.44 53.36 12.51
N THR A 5 -28.95 52.25 13.04
CA THR A 5 -28.49 51.01 12.39
C THR A 5 -29.50 49.90 12.60
N ALA A 6 -29.90 49.18 11.54
CA ALA A 6 -30.41 47.79 11.51
C ALA A 6 -30.70 47.49 10.02
N ASP A 7 -30.30 46.38 9.39
CA ASP A 7 -30.38 45.02 9.89
C ASP A 7 -29.35 44.15 9.15
N ALA A 8 -28.53 43.44 9.92
CA ALA A 8 -27.54 42.49 9.44
C ALA A 8 -27.73 41.21 10.26
N THR A 9 -28.72 40.40 9.91
CA THR A 9 -28.91 39.06 10.50
C THR A 9 -28.28 37.99 9.63
N ALA A 10 -27.33 37.30 10.26
CA ALA A 10 -26.42 36.30 9.72
C ALA A 10 -27.07 34.98 9.27
N PRO A 11 -26.47 34.28 8.30
CA PRO A 11 -26.53 32.82 8.19
C PRO A 11 -25.14 32.25 8.52
N ARG A 12 -24.82 32.09 9.81
CA ARG A 12 -23.56 31.44 10.25
C ARG A 12 -23.73 30.36 11.32
N SER A 13 -24.94 30.15 11.85
CA SER A 13 -25.18 29.21 12.95
C SER A 13 -25.54 27.79 12.53
N GLU A 14 -26.12 27.57 11.33
CA GLU A 14 -26.55 26.22 10.91
C GLU A 14 -25.38 25.29 10.56
N GLY A 15 -24.29 25.81 9.99
CA GLY A 15 -23.10 25.03 9.66
C GLY A 15 -22.28 24.57 10.88
N PHE A 16 -22.39 25.27 12.01
CA PHE A 16 -21.66 24.96 13.25
C PHE A 16 -22.36 23.88 14.07
N LEU A 17 -23.69 23.82 14.08
CA LEU A 17 -24.43 22.77 14.79
C LEU A 17 -24.38 21.42 14.05
N ALA A 18 -24.26 21.44 12.71
CA ALA A 18 -24.09 20.22 11.91
C ALA A 18 -22.70 19.56 12.06
N SER A 19 -21.65 20.31 12.43
CA SER A 19 -20.30 19.76 12.64
C SER A 19 -20.14 19.12 14.01
N VAL A 20 -20.81 19.64 15.04
CA VAL A 20 -20.80 19.11 16.42
C VAL A 20 -21.49 17.74 16.49
N HIS A 21 -22.56 17.50 15.72
CA HIS A 21 -23.23 16.20 15.70
C HIS A 21 -22.48 15.10 14.90
N ARG A 22 -21.51 15.46 14.05
CA ARG A 22 -20.66 14.49 13.31
C ARG A 22 -19.36 14.10 14.02
N ALA A 23 -18.96 14.86 15.04
CA ALA A 23 -17.79 14.57 15.87
C ALA A 23 -17.80 13.16 16.52
N PRO A 24 -18.91 12.65 17.10
CA PRO A 24 -18.92 11.32 17.70
C PRO A 24 -18.78 10.20 16.67
N GLU A 25 -19.31 10.37 15.44
CA GLU A 25 -19.14 9.38 14.38
C GLU A 25 -17.73 9.35 13.80
N ALA A 26 -17.13 10.52 13.58
CA ALA A 26 -15.74 10.61 13.14
C ALA A 26 -14.78 10.02 14.19
N ALA A 27 -15.02 10.28 15.48
CA ALA A 27 -14.27 9.69 16.58
C ALA A 27 -14.45 8.17 16.66
N ARG A 28 -15.68 7.65 16.48
CA ARG A 28 -15.95 6.21 16.42
C ARG A 28 -15.27 5.53 15.23
N ARG A 29 -15.29 6.16 14.04
CA ARG A 29 -14.59 5.65 12.85
C ARG A 29 -13.08 5.65 13.05
N TRP A 30 -12.52 6.72 13.61
CA TRP A 30 -11.09 6.80 13.96
C TRP A 30 -10.70 5.74 15.01
N ALA A 31 -11.51 5.56 16.04
CA ALA A 31 -11.30 4.54 17.07
C ALA A 31 -11.40 3.12 16.50
N ALA A 32 -12.41 2.83 15.68
CA ALA A 32 -12.55 1.54 15.00
C ALA A 32 -11.38 1.25 14.06
N GLN A 33 -10.89 2.26 13.33
CA GLN A 33 -9.67 2.17 12.53
C GLN A 33 -8.42 1.98 13.41
N GLY A 34 -8.36 2.64 14.57
CA GLY A 34 -7.30 2.47 15.57
C GLY A 34 -7.25 1.04 16.13
N VAL A 35 -8.40 0.49 16.52
CA VAL A 35 -8.52 -0.90 17.01
C VAL A 35 -8.10 -1.90 15.94
N ARG A 36 -8.53 -1.71 14.68
CA ARG A 36 -8.08 -2.57 13.57
C ARG A 36 -6.57 -2.49 13.35
N ARG A 37 -5.98 -1.29 13.46
CA ARG A 37 -4.51 -1.10 13.39
C ARG A 37 -3.80 -1.80 14.54
N MET A 38 -4.31 -1.68 15.76
CA MET A 38 -3.77 -2.35 16.95
C MET A 38 -3.84 -3.89 16.82
N GLN A 39 -4.99 -4.42 16.38
CA GLN A 39 -5.17 -5.86 16.16
C GLN A 39 -4.19 -6.40 15.12
N ARG A 40 -3.99 -5.68 14.00
CA ARG A 40 -2.99 -6.04 12.98
C ARG A 40 -1.55 -5.92 13.50
N GLY A 41 -1.27 -4.96 14.38
CA GLY A 41 0.05 -4.70 14.95
C GLY A 41 0.38 -5.47 16.23
N PHE A 42 -0.54 -6.28 16.77
CA PHE A 42 -0.37 -6.95 18.05
C PHE A 42 0.79 -7.94 18.04
N MET A 43 0.85 -8.81 17.03
CA MET A 43 1.90 -9.83 16.94
C MET A 43 3.30 -9.20 16.73
N PRO A 44 3.49 -8.21 15.82
CA PRO A 44 4.73 -7.45 15.74
C PRO A 44 5.12 -6.78 17.05
N ALA A 45 4.17 -6.18 17.77
CA ALA A 45 4.45 -5.54 19.07
C ALA A 45 4.97 -6.54 20.10
N VAL A 46 4.36 -7.73 20.19
CA VAL A 46 4.84 -8.81 21.07
C VAL A 46 6.26 -9.25 20.70
N GLN A 47 6.55 -9.43 19.42
CA GLN A 47 7.89 -9.78 18.94
C GLN A 47 8.94 -8.71 19.31
N MET A 48 8.61 -7.44 19.11
CA MET A 48 9.46 -6.31 19.49
C MET A 48 9.71 -6.27 21.00
N THR A 49 8.68 -6.49 21.82
CA THR A 49 8.82 -6.55 23.27
C THR A 49 9.71 -7.71 23.71
N ILE A 50 9.47 -8.92 23.19
CA ILE A 50 10.30 -10.09 23.52
C ILE A 50 11.76 -9.84 23.10
N CYS A 51 11.98 -9.29 21.90
CA CYS A 51 13.31 -8.97 21.40
C CYS A 51 14.05 -7.99 22.32
N ALA A 52 13.42 -6.86 22.66
CA ALA A 52 14.02 -5.81 23.46
C ALA A 52 14.31 -6.26 24.89
N VAL A 53 13.37 -6.97 25.52
CA VAL A 53 13.53 -7.50 26.87
C VAL A 53 14.61 -8.57 26.91
N SER A 54 14.68 -9.45 25.90
CA SER A 54 15.70 -10.50 25.84
C SER A 54 17.11 -9.94 25.62
N ALA A 55 17.25 -8.94 24.74
CA ALA A 55 18.53 -8.26 24.51
C ALA A 55 19.02 -7.55 25.79
N TYR A 56 18.11 -6.83 26.47
CA TYR A 56 18.40 -6.19 27.75
C TYR A 56 18.82 -7.22 28.81
N PHE A 57 18.04 -8.28 28.97
CA PHE A 57 18.28 -9.31 29.97
C PHE A 57 19.63 -10.02 29.73
N PHE A 58 19.96 -10.30 28.47
CA PHE A 58 21.25 -10.89 28.10
C PHE A 58 22.41 -9.97 28.45
N ALA A 59 22.36 -8.70 28.06
CA ALA A 59 23.41 -7.74 28.39
C ALA A 59 23.56 -7.53 29.90
N HIS A 60 22.45 -7.54 30.65
CA HIS A 60 22.47 -7.35 32.08
C HIS A 60 23.00 -8.59 32.84
N MET A 61 22.45 -9.77 32.57
CA MET A 61 22.74 -10.98 33.35
C MET A 61 23.97 -11.74 32.85
N VAL A 62 24.24 -11.72 31.54
CA VAL A 62 25.35 -12.50 30.95
C VAL A 62 26.61 -11.65 30.82
N LEU A 63 26.48 -10.39 30.38
CA LEU A 63 27.63 -9.48 30.23
C LEU A 63 27.88 -8.63 31.49
N GLY A 64 26.96 -8.62 32.44
CA GLY A 64 27.11 -7.89 33.71
C GLY A 64 26.99 -6.36 33.58
N HIS A 65 26.41 -5.86 32.48
CA HIS A 65 26.29 -4.42 32.26
C HIS A 65 25.21 -3.79 33.16
N SER A 66 25.51 -2.65 33.78
CA SER A 66 24.59 -1.88 34.59
C SER A 66 23.70 -0.98 33.72
N GLY A 67 22.42 -1.35 33.57
CA GLY A 67 21.43 -0.58 32.81
C GLY A 67 21.65 -0.55 31.29
N PRO A 68 21.66 -1.70 30.57
CA PRO A 68 21.96 -1.80 29.13
C PRO A 68 20.84 -1.27 28.23
N LEU A 69 20.57 0.03 28.31
CA LEU A 69 19.52 0.71 27.55
C LEU A 69 19.73 0.56 26.03
N PHE A 70 20.98 0.60 25.56
CA PHE A 70 21.31 0.54 24.14
C PHE A 70 21.03 -0.83 23.53
N ALA A 71 21.09 -1.92 24.32
CA ALA A 71 20.69 -3.25 23.86
C ALA A 71 19.18 -3.31 23.61
N ALA A 72 18.38 -2.76 24.52
CA ALA A 72 16.94 -2.69 24.39
C ALA A 72 16.49 -1.75 23.25
N THR A 73 17.05 -0.54 23.18
CA THR A 73 16.64 0.44 22.17
C THR A 73 17.15 0.07 20.79
N SER A 74 18.38 -0.43 20.65
CA SER A 74 18.91 -0.85 19.35
C SER A 74 18.14 -2.05 18.79
N SER A 75 17.79 -3.05 19.61
CA SER A 75 16.94 -4.16 19.15
C SER A 75 15.53 -3.71 18.76
N LEU A 76 14.91 -2.83 19.56
CA LEU A 76 13.58 -2.29 19.27
C LEU A 76 13.57 -1.49 17.96
N ILE A 77 14.57 -0.65 17.75
CA ILE A 77 14.69 0.20 16.56
C ILE A 77 15.06 -0.63 15.34
N ALA A 78 15.99 -1.58 15.48
CA ALA A 78 16.41 -2.45 14.40
C ALA A 78 15.28 -3.37 13.92
N LEU A 79 14.42 -3.86 14.82
CA LEU A 79 13.22 -4.59 14.44
C LEU A 79 12.16 -3.66 13.83
N GLY A 80 11.95 -2.49 14.45
CA GLY A 80 11.07 -1.43 13.96
C GLY A 80 9.58 -1.80 13.89
N PHE A 81 8.70 -0.79 13.79
CA PHE A 81 7.31 -0.99 13.40
C PHE A 81 7.19 -0.80 11.89
N GLY A 82 7.06 -1.90 11.14
CA GLY A 82 6.91 -1.82 9.68
C GLY A 82 6.87 -3.18 9.01
N VAL A 83 6.24 -3.23 7.83
CA VAL A 83 6.10 -4.42 6.97
C VAL A 83 7.46 -4.88 6.39
N ASP A 84 8.50 -4.04 6.52
CA ASP A 84 9.85 -4.26 6.00
C ASP A 84 10.83 -4.77 7.07
N SER A 85 10.42 -5.75 7.89
CA SER A 85 11.28 -6.43 8.88
C SER A 85 12.29 -7.39 8.21
N HIS A 86 12.97 -6.91 7.17
CA HIS A 86 13.94 -7.68 6.41
C HIS A 86 15.31 -7.66 7.07
N ILE A 87 16.05 -8.77 6.94
CA ILE A 87 17.40 -8.92 7.48
C ILE A 87 18.31 -7.76 7.06
N SER A 88 18.28 -7.34 5.79
CA SER A 88 19.08 -6.21 5.30
C SER A 88 18.74 -4.89 5.99
N ARG A 89 17.45 -4.66 6.26
CA ARG A 89 16.98 -3.47 6.96
C ARG A 89 17.43 -3.50 8.42
N VAL A 90 17.31 -4.64 9.08
CA VAL A 90 17.79 -4.84 10.46
C VAL A 90 19.30 -4.60 10.53
N ILE A 91 20.08 -5.11 9.57
CA ILE A 91 21.53 -4.87 9.49
C ILE A 91 21.83 -3.37 9.30
N GLU A 92 21.20 -2.71 8.34
CA GLU A 92 21.40 -1.28 8.05
C GLU A 92 21.10 -0.43 9.29
N VAL A 93 19.95 -0.66 9.93
CA VAL A 93 19.52 0.09 11.11
C VAL A 93 20.40 -0.23 12.31
N SER A 94 20.73 -1.50 12.54
CA SER A 94 21.62 -1.92 13.63
C SER A 94 23.03 -1.33 13.47
N ALA A 95 23.56 -1.28 12.24
CA ALA A 95 24.83 -0.66 11.94
C ALA A 95 24.76 0.85 12.20
N GLY A 96 23.68 1.51 11.79
CA GLY A 96 23.43 2.92 12.11
C GLY A 96 23.38 3.21 13.60
N CYS A 97 22.67 2.38 14.39
CA CYS A 97 22.64 2.52 15.84
C CYS A 97 24.05 2.35 16.44
N THR A 98 24.75 1.28 16.06
CA THR A 98 26.09 0.98 16.58
C THR A 98 27.09 2.07 16.24
N LEU A 99 27.11 2.54 14.99
CA LEU A 99 27.99 3.63 14.54
C LEU A 99 27.67 4.95 15.24
N GLY A 100 26.39 5.31 15.39
CA GLY A 100 25.99 6.51 16.12
C GLY A 100 26.48 6.49 17.56
N ILE A 101 26.34 5.34 18.23
CA ILE A 101 26.79 5.16 19.62
C ILE A 101 28.31 5.26 19.70
N LEU A 102 29.01 4.54 18.82
CA LEU A 102 30.47 4.52 18.77
C LEU A 102 31.05 5.92 18.54
N ILE A 103 30.49 6.69 17.60
CA ILE A 103 30.90 8.07 17.34
C ILE A 103 30.62 8.97 18.55
N GLY A 104 29.46 8.78 19.19
CA GLY A 104 29.12 9.46 20.43
C GLY A 104 30.16 9.20 21.52
N GLU A 105 30.56 7.93 21.72
CA GLU A 105 31.54 7.55 22.74
C GLU A 105 32.94 8.10 22.42
N LEU A 106 33.38 8.01 21.17
CA LEU A 106 34.68 8.54 20.73
C LEU A 106 34.77 10.05 20.88
N LEU A 107 33.74 10.80 20.48
CA LEU A 107 33.77 12.25 20.58
C LEU A 107 33.56 12.72 22.03
N HIS A 108 32.77 12.00 22.83
CA HIS A 108 32.61 12.30 24.25
C HIS A 108 33.93 12.15 25.02
N THR A 109 34.71 11.10 24.73
CA THR A 109 36.01 10.88 25.39
C THR A 109 37.04 11.96 25.03
N VAL A 110 36.98 12.54 23.83
CA VAL A 110 37.92 13.58 23.37
C VAL A 110 37.49 15.00 23.75
N ALA A 111 36.20 15.32 23.63
CA ALA A 111 35.69 16.69 23.74
C ALA A 111 35.08 17.04 25.11
N GLY A 112 34.83 16.04 25.98
CA GLY A 112 34.27 16.24 27.32
C GLY A 112 32.77 16.52 27.33
N THR A 113 32.29 17.19 28.39
CA THR A 113 30.86 17.47 28.63
C THR A 113 30.48 18.91 28.26
N GLY A 114 29.42 19.11 27.46
CA GLY A 114 28.86 20.43 27.19
C GLY A 114 27.84 20.48 26.04
N LEU A 115 26.97 21.49 26.05
CA LEU A 115 25.95 21.71 25.00
C LEU A 115 26.57 21.90 23.60
N TRP A 116 27.71 22.60 23.53
CA TRP A 116 28.41 22.79 22.26
C TRP A 116 29.02 21.48 21.73
N VAL A 117 29.48 20.59 22.63
CA VAL A 117 29.97 19.25 22.26
C VAL A 117 28.80 18.44 21.70
N ALA A 118 27.64 18.46 22.36
CA ALA A 118 26.44 17.78 21.87
C ALA A 118 26.05 18.24 20.45
N ALA A 119 26.08 19.56 20.20
CA ALA A 119 25.82 20.11 18.88
C ALA A 119 26.84 19.64 17.82
N LEU A 120 28.13 19.64 18.17
CA LEU A 120 29.20 19.20 17.27
C LEU A 120 29.08 17.72 16.93
N VAL A 121 28.87 16.86 17.93
CA VAL A 121 28.72 15.42 17.71
C VAL A 121 27.49 15.11 16.86
N LEU A 122 26.37 15.77 17.13
CA LEU A 122 25.15 15.59 16.34
C LEU A 122 25.38 16.00 14.88
N MET A 123 26.04 17.14 14.65
CA MET A 123 26.38 17.61 13.30
C MET A 123 27.27 16.60 12.57
N ILE A 124 28.36 16.12 13.20
CA ILE A 124 29.28 15.14 12.61
C ILE A 124 28.54 13.83 12.31
N SER A 125 27.71 13.35 13.25
CA SER A 125 26.95 12.11 13.09
C SER A 125 25.99 12.19 11.90
N ILE A 126 25.29 13.33 11.73
CA ILE A 126 24.35 13.56 10.62
C ILE A 126 25.10 13.63 9.29
N LEU A 127 26.20 14.39 9.22
CA LEU A 127 27.00 14.52 8.00
C LEU A 127 27.60 13.18 7.57
N LEU A 128 28.13 12.42 8.52
CA LEU A 128 28.68 11.09 8.22
C LEU A 128 27.58 10.11 7.79
N ALA A 129 26.41 10.14 8.44
CA ALA A 129 25.30 9.31 8.03
C ALA A 129 24.85 9.61 6.59
N ARG A 130 24.77 10.91 6.22
CA ARG A 130 24.44 11.35 4.86
C ARG A 130 25.49 10.99 3.83
N PHE A 131 26.75 10.92 4.25
CA PHE A 131 27.84 10.45 3.41
C PHE A 131 27.77 8.94 3.16
N LEU A 132 27.37 8.16 4.16
CA LEU A 132 27.29 6.69 4.06
C LEU A 132 26.04 6.20 3.33
N ASP A 133 24.90 6.85 3.50
CA ASP A 133 23.63 6.41 2.92
C ASP A 133 22.71 7.60 2.59
N PRO A 134 22.11 7.65 1.39
CA PRO A 134 21.04 8.60 1.09
C PRO A 134 19.77 8.42 1.97
N SER A 135 19.60 7.26 2.62
CA SER A 135 18.43 6.94 3.44
C SER A 135 18.24 7.90 4.62
N SER A 136 16.99 8.35 4.83
CA SER A 136 16.68 9.27 5.94
C SER A 136 16.82 8.62 7.30
N ILE A 137 16.62 7.30 7.37
CA ILE A 137 16.53 6.58 8.62
C ILE A 137 17.92 6.38 9.23
N LEU A 138 18.95 6.05 8.43
CA LEU A 138 20.32 5.96 8.94
C LEU A 138 20.74 7.27 9.61
N THR A 139 20.42 8.39 8.97
CA THR A 139 20.68 9.74 9.50
C THR A 139 19.99 9.98 10.84
N THR A 140 18.69 9.69 10.92
CA THR A 140 17.93 9.87 12.16
C THR A 140 18.46 8.98 13.28
N GLN A 141 18.83 7.74 12.99
CA GLN A 141 19.31 6.81 14.02
C GLN A 141 20.72 7.14 14.49
N MET A 142 21.65 7.45 13.58
CA MET A 142 23.00 7.85 13.98
C MET A 142 22.97 9.13 14.84
N GLY A 143 22.16 10.12 14.47
CA GLY A 143 22.03 11.36 15.23
C GLY A 143 21.34 11.17 16.59
N LEU A 144 20.24 10.42 16.64
CA LEU A 144 19.53 10.16 17.90
C LEU A 144 20.41 9.40 18.90
N GLN A 145 21.12 8.38 18.42
CA GLN A 145 21.93 7.52 19.27
C GLN A 145 23.18 8.22 19.79
N SER A 146 23.86 9.00 18.95
CA SER A 146 25.01 9.79 19.40
C SER A 146 24.61 10.85 20.42
N LEU A 147 23.43 11.47 20.25
CA LEU A 147 22.87 12.41 21.22
C LEU A 147 22.55 11.73 22.56
N LEU A 148 21.93 10.54 22.55
CA LEU A 148 21.65 9.77 23.77
C LEU A 148 22.93 9.45 24.54
N VAL A 149 24.02 9.09 23.86
CA VAL A 149 25.31 8.82 24.48
C VAL A 149 25.86 10.04 25.24
N ILE A 150 25.71 11.25 24.69
CA ILE A 150 26.23 12.47 25.30
C ILE A 150 25.38 12.93 26.50
N LEU A 151 24.05 12.70 26.42
CA LEU A 151 23.12 13.13 27.46
C LEU A 151 23.07 12.16 28.65
N LEU A 152 23.44 10.90 28.46
CA LEU A 152 23.39 9.89 29.51
C LEU A 152 24.71 9.81 30.30
N PRO A 153 24.67 9.65 31.64
CA PRO A 153 25.87 9.44 32.46
C PRO A 153 26.67 8.22 32.03
N ALA A 154 28.00 8.35 31.99
CA ALA A 154 28.89 7.26 31.59
C ALA A 154 28.66 6.00 32.47
N PRO A 155 28.55 4.81 31.88
CA PRO A 155 28.35 3.57 32.61
C PRO A 155 29.63 3.12 33.32
N ASP A 156 29.48 2.37 34.40
CA ASP A 156 30.60 1.94 35.26
C ASP A 156 31.54 0.93 34.56
N GLY A 157 31.10 0.27 33.48
CA GLY A 157 31.83 -0.79 32.78
C GLY A 157 32.90 -0.32 31.79
N GLY A 158 33.17 0.99 31.70
CA GLY A 158 34.21 1.55 30.83
C GLY A 158 33.76 1.95 29.43
N PRO A 159 34.67 2.49 28.60
CA PRO A 159 34.38 2.94 27.25
C PRO A 159 34.00 1.75 26.35
N PHE A 160 33.06 1.95 25.42
CA PHE A 160 32.55 0.96 24.46
C PHE A 160 31.55 -0.07 24.99
N THR A 161 31.19 0.00 26.27
CA THR A 161 30.09 -0.83 26.81
C THR A 161 28.77 -0.57 26.10
N ARG A 162 28.49 0.68 25.75
CA ARG A 162 27.25 1.07 25.06
C ARG A 162 27.23 0.62 23.60
N SER A 163 28.36 0.68 22.91
CA SER A 163 28.46 0.17 21.54
C SER A 163 28.36 -1.35 21.48
N LEU A 164 28.93 -2.07 22.46
CA LEU A 164 28.71 -3.52 22.61
C LEU A 164 27.23 -3.85 22.85
N ASP A 165 26.56 -3.10 23.73
CA ASP A 165 25.12 -3.24 23.96
C ASP A 165 24.31 -3.08 22.66
N ALA A 166 24.67 -2.12 21.82
CA ALA A 166 24.03 -1.91 20.52
C ALA A 166 24.17 -3.13 19.60
N VAL A 167 25.35 -3.73 19.55
CA VAL A 167 25.62 -4.96 18.77
C VAL A 167 24.78 -6.14 19.29
N VAL A 168 24.66 -6.28 20.62
CA VAL A 168 23.78 -7.29 21.23
C VAL A 168 22.33 -7.07 20.80
N GLY A 169 21.85 -5.83 20.88
CA GLY A 169 20.51 -5.46 20.42
C GLY A 169 20.28 -5.82 18.96
N GLY A 170 21.20 -5.45 18.08
CA GLY A 170 21.18 -5.82 16.66
C GLY A 170 21.13 -7.33 16.42
N THR A 171 21.94 -8.08 17.17
CA THR A 171 22.01 -9.54 17.07
C THR A 171 20.70 -10.20 17.46
N PHE A 172 20.08 -9.76 18.57
CA PHE A 172 18.76 -10.26 18.97
C PHE A 172 17.67 -9.92 17.94
N ALA A 173 17.71 -8.73 17.35
CA ALA A 173 16.78 -8.37 16.28
C ALA A 173 16.94 -9.29 15.06
N LEU A 174 18.18 -9.62 14.67
CA LEU A 174 18.45 -10.58 13.60
C LEU A 174 17.95 -11.98 13.92
N ILE A 175 18.14 -12.45 15.16
CA ILE A 175 17.62 -13.75 15.62
C ILE A 175 16.10 -13.78 15.51
N ILE A 176 15.39 -12.76 15.99
CA ILE A 176 13.93 -12.71 15.95
C ILE A 176 13.40 -12.69 14.51
N VAL A 177 14.02 -11.90 13.62
CA VAL A 177 13.68 -11.91 12.19
C VAL A 177 13.94 -13.28 11.54
N ALA A 178 15.02 -13.95 11.90
CA ALA A 178 15.35 -15.27 11.38
C ALA A 178 14.38 -16.36 11.87
N LEU A 179 13.93 -16.29 13.12
CA LEU A 179 13.00 -17.27 13.72
C LEU A 179 11.54 -17.05 13.29
N TRP A 180 11.13 -15.79 13.09
CA TRP A 180 9.80 -15.42 12.64
C TRP A 180 9.87 -14.56 11.36
N PRO A 181 10.22 -15.15 10.21
CA PRO A 181 10.11 -14.44 8.95
C PRO A 181 8.64 -14.09 8.71
N GLN A 182 8.31 -12.80 8.82
CA GLN A 182 7.01 -12.31 8.37
C GLN A 182 6.99 -12.47 6.85
N ASP A 183 6.07 -13.26 6.32
CA ASP A 183 5.91 -13.40 4.86
C ASP A 183 5.15 -12.17 4.33
N PRO A 184 5.83 -11.19 3.70
CA PRO A 184 5.18 -9.99 3.19
C PRO A 184 4.15 -10.31 2.10
N ARG A 185 4.20 -11.52 1.52
CA ARG A 185 3.28 -11.96 0.46
C ARG A 185 1.85 -12.05 0.94
N LYS A 186 1.59 -12.60 2.14
CA LYS A 186 0.22 -12.78 2.64
C LYS A 186 -0.53 -11.46 2.75
N GLN A 187 0.17 -10.40 3.15
CA GLN A 187 -0.41 -9.07 3.23
C GLN A 187 -0.61 -8.47 1.84
N SER A 188 0.36 -8.58 0.94
CA SER A 188 0.25 -8.13 -0.45
C SER A 188 -0.90 -8.83 -1.21
N HIS A 189 -1.04 -10.15 -1.08
CA HIS A 189 -2.12 -10.92 -1.71
C HIS A 189 -3.52 -10.48 -1.23
N SER A 190 -3.69 -10.24 0.08
CA SER A 190 -4.96 -9.73 0.61
C SER A 190 -5.28 -8.34 0.07
N GLU A 191 -4.28 -7.44 0.02
CA GLU A 191 -4.48 -6.08 -0.47
C GLU A 191 -4.82 -6.05 -1.98
N VAL A 192 -4.20 -6.91 -2.78
CA VAL A 192 -4.53 -7.09 -4.21
C VAL A 192 -5.97 -7.60 -4.37
N ARG A 193 -6.35 -8.62 -3.60
CA ARG A 193 -7.71 -9.17 -3.61
C ARG A 193 -8.75 -8.12 -3.23
N ASP A 194 -8.49 -7.36 -2.18
CA ASP A 194 -9.40 -6.31 -1.71
C ASP A 194 -9.55 -5.19 -2.74
N ALA A 195 -8.46 -4.78 -3.41
CA ALA A 195 -8.50 -3.79 -4.48
C ALA A 195 -9.30 -4.27 -5.71
N LEU A 196 -9.13 -5.54 -6.11
CA LEU A 196 -9.87 -6.10 -7.23
C LEU A 196 -11.34 -6.36 -6.93
N ASN A 197 -11.69 -6.75 -5.70
CA ASN A 197 -13.08 -6.83 -5.28
C ASN A 197 -13.76 -5.45 -5.27
N GLU A 198 -13.04 -4.39 -4.87
CA GLU A 198 -13.54 -3.02 -5.00
C GLU A 198 -13.74 -2.66 -6.48
N PHE A 199 -12.84 -3.08 -7.38
CA PHE A 199 -12.99 -2.86 -8.82
C PHE A 199 -14.22 -3.58 -9.38
N ALA A 200 -14.41 -4.85 -9.03
CA ALA A 200 -15.62 -5.60 -9.41
C ALA A 200 -16.89 -4.88 -8.88
N GLY A 201 -16.84 -4.35 -7.65
CA GLY A 201 -17.92 -3.53 -7.10
C GLY A 201 -18.25 -2.29 -7.93
N VAL A 202 -17.24 -1.59 -8.44
CA VAL A 202 -17.43 -0.45 -9.38
C VAL A 202 -18.12 -0.90 -10.66
N LEU A 203 -17.68 -2.02 -11.24
CA LEU A 203 -18.29 -2.56 -12.47
C LEU A 203 -19.75 -2.96 -12.23
N ARG A 204 -20.07 -3.61 -11.11
CA ARG A 204 -21.47 -3.92 -10.75
C ARG A 204 -22.34 -2.68 -10.56
N GLU A 205 -21.81 -1.61 -9.98
CA GLU A 205 -22.56 -0.35 -9.90
C GLU A 205 -22.83 0.24 -11.28
N CYS A 206 -21.89 0.13 -12.23
CA CYS A 206 -22.11 0.51 -13.62
C CYS A 206 -23.16 -0.38 -14.31
N ALA A 207 -23.12 -1.70 -14.10
CA ALA A 207 -24.11 -2.63 -14.62
C ALA A 207 -25.53 -2.30 -14.07
N GLY A 208 -25.63 -2.04 -12.76
CA GLY A 208 -26.87 -1.61 -12.12
C GLY A 208 -27.35 -0.25 -12.64
N ALA A 209 -26.45 0.70 -12.88
CA ALA A 209 -26.81 2.00 -13.43
C ALA A 209 -27.49 1.89 -14.81
N LEU A 210 -27.04 0.95 -15.66
CA LEU A 210 -27.70 0.62 -16.93
C LEU A 210 -29.04 -0.07 -16.70
N ALA A 211 -29.08 -1.13 -15.88
CA ALA A 211 -30.30 -1.91 -15.67
C ALA A 211 -31.47 -1.10 -15.09
N TYR A 212 -31.18 -0.09 -14.27
CA TYR A 212 -32.17 0.77 -13.63
C TYR A 212 -32.26 2.18 -14.25
N ALA A 213 -31.49 2.46 -15.31
CA ALA A 213 -31.36 3.79 -15.90
C ALA A 213 -31.11 4.93 -14.86
N ASP A 214 -30.31 4.66 -13.82
CA ASP A 214 -30.00 5.64 -12.76
C ASP A 214 -28.60 6.25 -12.94
N SER A 215 -28.56 7.50 -13.41
CA SER A 215 -27.30 8.23 -13.64
C SER A 215 -26.52 8.53 -12.35
N ARG A 216 -27.19 8.52 -11.18
CA ARG A 216 -26.54 8.72 -9.87
C ARG A 216 -25.72 7.49 -9.48
N MET A 217 -26.19 6.29 -9.82
CA MET A 217 -25.41 5.06 -9.62
C MET A 217 -24.12 5.09 -10.43
N ALA A 218 -24.17 5.52 -11.70
CA ALA A 218 -22.97 5.70 -12.52
C ALA A 218 -22.01 6.77 -11.95
N TRP A 219 -22.54 7.83 -11.35
CA TRP A 219 -21.73 8.85 -10.67
C TRP A 219 -21.07 8.33 -9.38
N HIS A 220 -21.79 7.52 -8.59
CA HIS A 220 -21.22 6.83 -7.43
C HIS A 220 -20.09 5.87 -7.84
N ALA A 221 -20.29 5.07 -8.89
CA ALA A 221 -19.27 4.19 -9.45
C ALA A 221 -18.02 4.97 -9.85
N LEU A 222 -18.17 6.13 -10.49
CA LEU A 222 -17.06 7.02 -10.85
C LEU A 222 -16.28 7.54 -9.62
N ILE A 223 -16.97 7.89 -8.54
CA ILE A 223 -16.32 8.32 -7.29
C ILE A 223 -15.56 7.18 -6.65
N ARG A 224 -16.18 5.99 -6.54
CA ARG A 224 -15.52 4.79 -6.01
C ARG A 224 -14.27 4.47 -6.83
N ALA A 225 -14.38 4.43 -8.16
CA ALA A 225 -13.25 4.20 -9.06
C ALA A 225 -12.11 5.21 -8.89
N ARG A 226 -12.41 6.51 -8.70
CA ARG A 226 -11.39 7.54 -8.41
C ARG A 226 -10.74 7.33 -7.04
N GLY A 227 -11.51 6.86 -6.05
CA GLY A 227 -11.04 6.54 -4.72
C GLY A 227 -10.05 5.36 -4.66
N MET A 228 -9.93 4.58 -5.74
CA MET A 228 -9.03 3.42 -5.79
C MET A 228 -7.57 3.78 -6.06
N GLN A 229 -7.27 4.94 -6.67
CA GLN A 229 -5.91 5.32 -7.06
C GLN A 229 -4.90 5.25 -5.91
N PRO A 230 -5.17 5.79 -4.70
CA PRO A 230 -4.22 5.72 -3.60
C PRO A 230 -3.93 4.30 -3.12
N THR A 231 -4.87 3.37 -3.29
CA THR A 231 -4.69 1.95 -2.96
C THR A 231 -3.80 1.26 -3.98
N LEU A 232 -4.03 1.50 -5.27
CA LEU A 232 -3.17 0.99 -6.35
C LEU A 232 -1.74 1.55 -6.26
N ASP A 233 -1.58 2.84 -5.97
CA ASP A 233 -0.26 3.45 -5.84
C ASP A 233 0.54 2.83 -4.68
N LYS A 234 -0.14 2.46 -3.57
CA LYS A 234 0.48 1.75 -2.46
C LYS A 234 0.89 0.33 -2.85
N LEU A 235 -0.01 -0.40 -3.53
CA LEU A 235 0.28 -1.76 -4.03
C LEU A 235 1.48 -1.77 -4.99
N ASN A 236 1.50 -0.84 -5.96
CA ASN A 236 2.61 -0.71 -6.90
C ASN A 236 3.94 -0.39 -6.21
N LYS A 237 3.93 0.49 -5.20
CA LYS A 237 5.12 0.79 -4.38
C LYS A 237 5.59 -0.44 -3.61
N ALA A 238 4.67 -1.16 -2.97
CA ALA A 238 5.00 -2.37 -2.21
C ALA A 238 5.60 -3.47 -3.10
N VAL A 239 5.05 -3.69 -4.30
CA VAL A 239 5.58 -4.67 -5.27
C VAL A 239 6.92 -4.21 -5.85
N ALA A 240 7.11 -2.92 -6.12
CA ALA A 240 8.39 -2.38 -6.56
C ALA A 240 9.49 -2.59 -5.49
N GLN A 241 9.17 -2.31 -4.23
CA GLN A 241 10.07 -2.56 -3.09
C GLN A 241 10.40 -4.05 -2.96
N ALA A 242 9.38 -4.92 -3.03
CA ALA A 242 9.57 -6.37 -3.00
C ALA A 242 10.49 -6.86 -4.13
N ARG A 243 10.38 -6.27 -5.32
CA ARG A 243 11.25 -6.57 -6.46
C ARG A 243 12.70 -6.14 -6.20
N GLU A 244 12.94 -4.94 -5.70
CA GLU A 244 14.30 -4.48 -5.36
C GLU A 244 14.97 -5.41 -4.34
N ILE A 245 14.22 -5.82 -3.32
CA ILE A 245 14.71 -6.73 -2.28
C ILE A 245 15.02 -8.12 -2.84
N SER A 246 14.19 -8.63 -3.76
CA SER A 246 14.41 -9.92 -4.43
C SER A 246 15.72 -9.98 -5.23
N ARG A 247 16.31 -8.83 -5.60
CA ARG A 247 17.61 -8.78 -6.30
C ARG A 247 18.79 -8.99 -5.36
N ILE A 248 18.64 -8.69 -4.07
CA ILE A 248 19.74 -8.66 -3.09
C ILE A 248 19.70 -9.90 -2.19
N SER A 249 18.52 -10.43 -1.86
CA SER A 249 18.38 -11.52 -0.89
C SER A 249 18.33 -12.92 -1.55
N PRO A 250 19.27 -13.83 -1.23
CA PRO A 250 19.30 -15.19 -1.78
C PRO A 250 18.08 -16.04 -1.39
N LEU A 251 17.43 -15.72 -0.26
CA LEU A 251 16.21 -16.41 0.20
C LEU A 251 14.97 -16.07 -0.66
N TYR A 252 14.99 -14.95 -1.38
CA TYR A 252 13.87 -14.47 -2.20
C TYR A 252 14.01 -14.74 -3.70
N LEU A 253 15.14 -15.32 -4.14
CA LEU A 253 15.38 -15.67 -5.54
C LEU A 253 14.28 -16.59 -6.11
N ARG A 254 13.73 -17.49 -5.29
CA ARG A 254 12.67 -18.43 -5.68
C ARG A 254 11.34 -17.74 -6.05
N HIS A 255 11.12 -16.51 -5.58
CA HIS A 255 9.85 -15.77 -5.75
C HIS A 255 9.97 -14.61 -6.74
N ARG A 256 11.14 -14.42 -7.36
CA ARG A 256 11.39 -13.32 -8.29
C ARG A 256 10.40 -13.32 -9.47
N THR A 257 10.11 -14.50 -10.02
CA THR A 257 9.18 -14.65 -11.14
C THR A 257 7.75 -14.25 -10.74
N GLU A 258 7.27 -14.73 -9.59
CA GLU A 258 5.92 -14.42 -9.10
C GLU A 258 5.74 -12.93 -8.80
N ILE A 259 6.75 -12.25 -8.23
CA ILE A 259 6.72 -10.80 -7.99
C ILE A 259 6.70 -10.04 -9.31
N GLN A 260 7.45 -10.50 -10.32
CA GLN A 260 7.48 -9.88 -11.64
C GLN A 260 6.13 -10.04 -12.36
N GLU A 261 5.55 -11.24 -12.35
CA GLU A 261 4.22 -11.53 -12.91
C GLU A 261 3.15 -10.66 -12.24
N LEU A 262 3.16 -10.58 -10.90
CA LEU A 262 2.21 -9.74 -10.16
C LEU A 262 2.36 -8.26 -10.52
N ARG A 263 3.60 -7.77 -10.66
CA ARG A 263 3.87 -6.37 -11.07
C ARG A 263 3.33 -6.09 -12.47
N GLU A 264 3.50 -7.02 -13.39
CA GLU A 264 2.98 -6.91 -14.75
C GLU A 264 1.45 -6.86 -14.72
N SER A 265 0.80 -7.79 -14.01
CA SER A 265 -0.65 -7.77 -13.80
C SER A 265 -1.14 -6.44 -13.22
N LEU A 266 -0.46 -5.89 -12.20
CA LEU A 266 -0.86 -4.63 -11.57
C LEU A 266 -0.76 -3.41 -12.51
N ASN A 267 0.19 -3.38 -13.45
CA ASN A 267 0.27 -2.30 -14.43
C ASN A 267 -0.96 -2.29 -15.33
N TYR A 268 -1.36 -3.47 -15.81
CA TYR A 268 -2.56 -3.61 -16.64
C TYR A 268 -3.85 -3.34 -15.86
N LEU A 269 -3.91 -3.72 -14.58
CA LEU A 269 -5.03 -3.38 -13.71
C LEU A 269 -5.16 -1.86 -13.50
N ASP A 270 -4.06 -1.12 -13.40
CA ASP A 270 -4.10 0.34 -13.34
C ASP A 270 -4.68 0.94 -14.63
N LEU A 271 -4.32 0.40 -15.81
CA LEU A 271 -4.91 0.79 -17.09
C LEU A 271 -6.41 0.48 -17.15
N ALA A 272 -6.81 -0.73 -16.74
CA ALA A 272 -8.22 -1.15 -16.71
C ALA A 272 -9.06 -0.23 -15.80
N ILE A 273 -8.55 0.15 -14.62
CA ILE A 273 -9.25 1.03 -13.68
C ILE A 273 -9.33 2.47 -14.21
N ARG A 274 -8.30 2.94 -14.94
CA ARG A 274 -8.37 4.23 -15.66
C ARG A 274 -9.47 4.19 -16.73
N ASN A 275 -9.54 3.13 -17.51
CA ASN A 275 -10.59 2.93 -18.52
C ASN A 275 -11.99 2.84 -17.88
N ALA A 276 -12.13 2.16 -16.75
CA ALA A 276 -13.38 2.10 -15.99
C ALA A 276 -13.86 3.48 -15.52
N ARG A 277 -12.95 4.39 -15.13
CA ARG A 277 -13.31 5.78 -14.79
C ARG A 277 -13.83 6.55 -15.99
N ILE A 278 -13.25 6.34 -17.16
CA ILE A 278 -13.72 6.97 -18.41
C ILE A 278 -15.10 6.41 -18.76
N PHE A 279 -15.25 5.08 -18.68
CA PHE A 279 -16.51 4.38 -18.90
C PHE A 279 -17.63 4.88 -17.97
N ALA A 280 -17.43 4.87 -16.65
CA ALA A 280 -18.42 5.33 -15.68
C ALA A 280 -18.84 6.79 -15.90
N ARG A 281 -17.89 7.66 -16.26
CA ARG A 281 -18.19 9.06 -16.60
C ARG A 281 -19.05 9.17 -17.85
N ARG A 282 -18.72 8.42 -18.91
CA ARG A 282 -19.48 8.41 -20.17
C ARG A 282 -20.85 7.79 -19.98
N LEU A 283 -20.94 6.73 -19.20
CA LEU A 283 -22.19 6.07 -18.86
C LEU A 283 -23.17 7.02 -18.15
N SER A 284 -22.70 7.77 -17.14
CA SER A 284 -23.53 8.77 -16.45
C SER A 284 -24.07 9.83 -17.44
N SER A 285 -23.24 10.26 -18.40
CA SER A 285 -23.65 11.20 -19.44
C SER A 285 -24.66 10.58 -20.41
N ALA A 286 -24.45 9.33 -20.82
CA ALA A 286 -25.31 8.60 -21.75
C ALA A 286 -26.71 8.41 -21.16
N ILE A 287 -26.81 7.89 -19.93
CA ILE A 287 -28.10 7.70 -19.24
C ILE A 287 -28.87 9.04 -19.08
N THR A 288 -28.15 10.14 -18.86
CA THR A 288 -28.78 11.45 -18.60
C THR A 288 -29.27 12.13 -19.89
N HIS A 289 -28.54 11.99 -21.00
CA HIS A 289 -28.75 12.80 -22.22
C HIS A 289 -29.24 12.00 -23.43
N ALA A 290 -29.17 10.67 -23.38
CA ALA A 290 -29.55 9.81 -24.48
C ALA A 290 -30.50 8.72 -23.99
N SER A 291 -31.57 8.49 -24.75
CA SER A 291 -32.44 7.34 -24.56
C SER A 291 -31.86 6.18 -25.37
N MET A 292 -31.26 5.21 -24.69
CA MET A 292 -30.86 3.94 -25.31
C MET A 292 -32.07 2.99 -25.33
N PRO A 293 -32.17 2.09 -26.31
CA PRO A 293 -33.18 1.05 -26.29
C PRO A 293 -33.02 0.16 -25.04
N PRO A 294 -34.10 -0.26 -24.36
CA PRO A 294 -34.02 -1.11 -23.16
C PRO A 294 -33.26 -2.43 -23.39
N GLU A 295 -33.35 -2.98 -24.59
CA GLU A 295 -32.61 -4.19 -25.00
C GLU A 295 -31.09 -3.95 -24.96
N THR A 296 -30.63 -2.82 -25.50
CA THR A 296 -29.22 -2.39 -25.45
C THR A 296 -28.73 -2.17 -24.02
N GLU A 297 -29.55 -1.53 -23.18
CA GLU A 297 -29.22 -1.30 -21.77
C GLU A 297 -29.06 -2.63 -21.01
N GLY A 298 -29.95 -3.59 -21.26
CA GLY A 298 -29.91 -4.93 -20.67
C GLY A 298 -28.69 -5.73 -21.10
N GLU A 299 -28.34 -5.72 -22.40
CA GLU A 299 -27.17 -6.43 -22.90
C GLU A 299 -25.85 -5.84 -22.39
N LEU A 300 -25.69 -4.51 -22.43
CA LEU A 300 -24.52 -3.84 -21.87
C LEU A 300 -24.39 -4.08 -20.37
N SER A 301 -25.50 -4.01 -19.63
CA SER A 301 -25.53 -4.32 -18.20
C SER A 301 -25.03 -5.74 -17.94
N HIS A 302 -25.52 -6.72 -18.70
CA HIS A 302 -25.11 -8.12 -18.57
C HIS A 302 -23.62 -8.33 -18.85
N ILE A 303 -23.07 -7.69 -19.90
CA ILE A 303 -21.64 -7.78 -20.25
C ILE A 303 -20.75 -7.21 -19.12
N ILE A 304 -21.16 -6.09 -18.53
CA ILE A 304 -20.41 -5.47 -17.44
C ILE A 304 -20.47 -6.35 -16.19
N GLU A 305 -21.61 -7.00 -15.91
CA GLU A 305 -21.71 -7.96 -14.80
C GLU A 305 -20.78 -9.16 -15.01
N LEU A 306 -20.74 -9.75 -16.21
CA LEU A 306 -19.79 -10.83 -16.55
C LEU A 306 -18.34 -10.38 -16.42
N THR A 307 -18.05 -9.11 -16.76
CA THR A 307 -16.74 -8.51 -16.55
C THR A 307 -16.41 -8.42 -15.05
N ALA A 308 -17.36 -7.99 -14.23
CA ALA A 308 -17.20 -7.91 -12.78
C ALA A 308 -16.92 -9.30 -12.16
N GLU A 309 -17.67 -10.33 -12.56
CA GLU A 309 -17.44 -11.72 -12.13
C GLU A 309 -16.04 -12.22 -12.53
N SER A 310 -15.58 -11.84 -13.72
CA SER A 310 -14.25 -12.21 -14.20
C SER A 310 -13.14 -11.49 -13.43
N VAL A 311 -13.36 -10.24 -13.04
CA VAL A 311 -12.46 -9.48 -12.16
C VAL A 311 -12.40 -10.09 -10.76
N GLU A 312 -13.50 -10.64 -10.22
CA GLU A 312 -13.45 -11.39 -8.96
C GLU A 312 -12.66 -12.69 -9.08
N ALA A 313 -12.76 -13.39 -10.21
CA ALA A 313 -11.91 -14.53 -10.48
C ALA A 313 -10.42 -14.12 -10.54
N LEU A 314 -10.08 -12.95 -11.11
CA LEU A 314 -8.73 -12.38 -11.03
C LEU A 314 -8.34 -12.05 -9.58
N ALA A 315 -9.26 -11.50 -8.78
CA ALA A 315 -9.03 -11.19 -7.37
C ALA A 315 -8.65 -12.44 -6.57
N LEU A 316 -9.36 -13.55 -6.81
CA LEU A 316 -9.07 -14.84 -6.20
C LEU A 316 -7.77 -15.46 -6.73
N GLY A 317 -7.42 -15.24 -8.00
CA GLY A 317 -6.18 -15.76 -8.58
C GLY A 317 -4.95 -15.03 -8.07
N LEU A 318 -4.90 -13.70 -8.25
CA LEU A 318 -3.76 -12.86 -7.86
C LEU A 318 -3.62 -12.72 -6.34
N GLY A 319 -4.73 -12.87 -5.60
CA GLY A 319 -4.76 -12.87 -4.15
C GLY A 319 -4.45 -14.22 -3.49
N GLU A 320 -4.01 -15.23 -4.24
CA GLU A 320 -3.79 -16.59 -3.74
C GLU A 320 -2.31 -17.02 -3.80
N ALA A 321 -1.84 -17.59 -2.68
CA ALA A 321 -0.47 -18.06 -2.53
C ALA A 321 -0.28 -19.48 -3.10
N SER A 322 -1.34 -20.31 -3.10
CA SER A 322 -1.31 -21.66 -3.67
C SER A 322 -1.36 -21.63 -5.19
N ALA A 323 -0.30 -22.12 -5.84
CA ALA A 323 -0.18 -22.15 -7.30
C ALA A 323 -1.34 -22.91 -8.00
N GLY A 324 -1.82 -24.00 -7.39
CA GLY A 324 -2.92 -24.79 -7.97
C GLY A 324 -4.25 -24.04 -8.00
N VAL A 325 -4.59 -23.36 -6.90
CA VAL A 325 -5.81 -22.55 -6.82
C VAL A 325 -5.68 -21.31 -7.69
N ARG A 326 -4.53 -20.62 -7.63
CA ARG A 326 -4.22 -19.48 -8.49
C ARG A 326 -4.43 -19.80 -9.97
N ASN A 327 -3.79 -20.85 -10.49
CA ASN A 327 -3.90 -21.21 -11.91
C ASN A 327 -5.34 -21.51 -12.34
N ARG A 328 -6.13 -22.16 -11.46
CA ARG A 328 -7.54 -22.44 -11.73
C ARG A 328 -8.37 -21.16 -11.83
N GLN A 329 -8.16 -20.21 -10.91
CA GLN A 329 -8.89 -18.94 -10.90
C GLN A 329 -8.46 -18.02 -12.04
N MET A 330 -7.16 -17.94 -12.34
CA MET A 330 -6.65 -17.21 -13.51
C MET A 330 -7.23 -17.75 -14.82
N ARG A 331 -7.34 -19.08 -14.96
CA ARG A 331 -8.01 -19.70 -16.11
C ARG A 331 -9.50 -19.35 -16.17
N ARG A 332 -10.20 -19.35 -15.04
CA ARG A 332 -11.62 -18.96 -14.97
C ARG A 332 -11.81 -17.51 -15.41
N ALA A 333 -10.97 -16.60 -14.91
CA ALA A 333 -10.98 -15.20 -15.32
C ALA A 333 -10.76 -15.03 -16.82
N ARG A 334 -9.76 -15.70 -17.39
CA ARG A 334 -9.48 -15.68 -18.84
C ARG A 334 -10.68 -16.13 -19.66
N LEU A 335 -11.33 -17.23 -19.27
CA LEU A 335 -12.49 -17.75 -19.99
C LEU A 335 -13.66 -16.76 -19.96
N GLY A 336 -13.94 -16.14 -18.81
CA GLY A 336 -15.00 -15.13 -18.70
C GLY A 336 -14.69 -13.85 -19.49
N LEU A 337 -13.45 -13.36 -19.41
CA LEU A 337 -13.02 -12.19 -20.17
C LEU A 337 -13.01 -12.44 -21.69
N ASN A 338 -12.66 -13.65 -22.12
CA ASN A 338 -12.72 -14.04 -23.53
C ASN A 338 -14.18 -14.12 -24.02
N ASP A 339 -15.08 -14.70 -23.23
CA ASP A 339 -16.51 -14.71 -23.55
C ASP A 339 -17.06 -13.28 -23.70
N VAL A 340 -16.68 -12.37 -22.80
CA VAL A 340 -17.00 -10.94 -22.92
C VAL A 340 -16.38 -10.34 -24.19
N ALA A 341 -15.08 -10.53 -24.41
CA ALA A 341 -14.35 -9.97 -25.55
C ALA A 341 -14.98 -10.35 -26.89
N SER A 342 -15.36 -11.62 -27.03
CA SER A 342 -15.96 -12.17 -28.26
C SER A 342 -17.28 -11.50 -28.67
N ARG A 343 -17.96 -10.84 -27.74
CA ARG A 343 -19.25 -10.17 -27.93
C ARG A 343 -19.13 -8.64 -28.06
N LEU A 344 -17.93 -8.07 -27.90
CA LEU A 344 -17.73 -6.61 -27.88
C LEU A 344 -17.68 -5.99 -29.29
N SER A 345 -18.70 -6.23 -30.11
CA SER A 345 -18.97 -5.41 -31.29
C SER A 345 -20.37 -4.79 -31.20
N PRO A 346 -20.53 -3.51 -31.60
CA PRO A 346 -21.85 -2.89 -31.60
C PRO A 346 -22.88 -3.67 -32.42
N GLU A 347 -22.47 -4.24 -33.56
CA GLU A 347 -23.34 -5.04 -34.43
C GLU A 347 -23.84 -6.32 -33.76
N GLN A 348 -22.97 -7.08 -33.08
CA GLN A 348 -23.38 -8.33 -32.41
C GLN A 348 -24.29 -8.07 -31.21
N LEU A 349 -24.17 -6.89 -30.60
CA LEU A 349 -25.01 -6.43 -29.49
C LEU A 349 -26.29 -5.72 -29.95
N GLY A 350 -26.55 -5.70 -31.27
CA GLY A 350 -27.71 -5.00 -31.83
C GLY A 350 -27.72 -3.49 -31.56
N ILE A 351 -26.59 -2.90 -31.18
CA ILE A 351 -26.47 -1.50 -30.78
C ILE A 351 -26.30 -0.63 -32.02
N ARG A 352 -27.21 0.32 -32.19
CA ARG A 352 -27.22 1.28 -33.31
C ARG A 352 -27.21 2.74 -32.87
N SER A 353 -27.16 3.00 -31.56
CA SER A 353 -27.04 4.35 -31.03
C SER A 353 -25.58 4.73 -30.92
N LEU A 354 -25.27 5.99 -31.24
CA LEU A 354 -23.90 6.53 -31.16
C LEU A 354 -23.34 6.42 -29.73
N GLU A 355 -24.19 6.64 -28.73
CA GLU A 355 -23.82 6.54 -27.32
C GLU A 355 -23.51 5.10 -26.91
N GLY A 356 -24.34 4.14 -27.34
CA GLY A 356 -24.12 2.72 -27.07
C GLY A 356 -22.85 2.21 -27.76
N GLU A 357 -22.66 2.57 -29.03
CA GLU A 357 -21.42 2.27 -29.78
C GLU A 357 -20.20 2.81 -29.05
N THR A 358 -20.25 4.06 -28.60
CA THR A 358 -19.17 4.70 -27.85
C THR A 358 -18.87 3.94 -26.54
N LEU A 359 -19.89 3.48 -25.82
CA LEU A 359 -19.71 2.70 -24.59
C LEU A 359 -19.02 1.36 -24.88
N VAL A 360 -19.43 0.65 -25.93
CA VAL A 360 -18.76 -0.59 -26.37
C VAL A 360 -17.30 -0.33 -26.71
N LEU A 361 -17.01 0.70 -27.50
CA LEU A 361 -15.65 1.04 -27.91
C LEU A 361 -14.74 1.41 -26.73
N ILE A 362 -15.27 2.04 -25.68
CA ILE A 362 -14.53 2.35 -24.45
C ILE A 362 -14.30 1.10 -23.60
N LEU A 363 -15.21 0.12 -23.65
CA LEU A 363 -15.10 -1.11 -22.90
C LEU A 363 -14.01 -2.05 -23.44
N ARG A 364 -13.80 -2.05 -24.76
CA ARG A 364 -12.77 -2.87 -25.45
C ARG A 364 -11.37 -2.76 -24.85
N PRO A 365 -10.73 -1.58 -24.73
CA PRO A 365 -9.39 -1.48 -24.15
C PRO A 365 -9.35 -1.96 -22.70
N MET A 366 -10.41 -1.75 -21.92
CA MET A 366 -10.48 -2.26 -20.53
C MET A 366 -10.45 -3.80 -20.49
N ILE A 367 -11.14 -4.48 -21.41
CA ILE A 367 -11.11 -5.94 -21.49
C ILE A 367 -9.75 -6.46 -21.94
N VAL A 368 -9.09 -5.78 -22.89
CA VAL A 368 -7.72 -6.10 -23.28
C VAL A 368 -6.77 -5.98 -22.09
N ASP A 369 -6.83 -4.87 -21.35
CA ASP A 369 -6.04 -4.68 -20.14
C ASP A 369 -6.31 -5.78 -19.10
N LEU A 370 -7.57 -6.21 -18.92
CA LEU A 370 -7.92 -7.30 -18.01
C LEU A 370 -7.40 -8.67 -18.48
N LEU A 371 -7.41 -8.93 -19.79
CA LEU A 371 -6.84 -10.14 -20.39
C LEU A 371 -5.30 -10.15 -20.22
N GLU A 372 -4.63 -9.03 -20.47
CA GLU A 372 -3.18 -8.88 -20.22
C GLU A 372 -2.86 -9.03 -18.72
N ALA A 373 -3.68 -8.46 -17.84
CA ALA A 373 -3.56 -8.65 -16.39
C ALA A 373 -3.68 -10.13 -15.97
N SER A 374 -4.38 -10.94 -16.76
CA SER A 374 -4.52 -12.38 -16.54
C SER A 374 -3.32 -13.22 -16.99
N GLY A 375 -2.36 -12.58 -17.68
CA GLY A 375 -1.12 -13.17 -18.20
C GLY A 375 -1.14 -13.52 -19.69
N LEU A 376 -2.08 -12.99 -20.48
CA LEU A 376 -2.04 -13.06 -21.95
C LEU A 376 -1.11 -11.98 -22.52
N SER A 377 -0.55 -12.23 -23.69
CA SER A 377 0.13 -11.18 -24.46
C SER A 377 -0.89 -10.21 -25.08
N HIS A 378 -0.43 -9.01 -25.45
CA HIS A 378 -1.27 -8.00 -26.09
C HIS A 378 -1.92 -8.52 -27.38
N ASP A 379 -1.17 -9.26 -28.20
CA ASP A 379 -1.66 -9.78 -29.48
C ASP A 379 -2.73 -10.85 -29.25
N GLU A 380 -2.51 -11.82 -28.35
CA GLU A 380 -3.51 -12.82 -27.97
C GLU A 380 -4.78 -12.17 -27.37
N ALA A 381 -4.61 -11.14 -26.54
CA ALA A 381 -5.74 -10.42 -25.95
C ALA A 381 -6.58 -9.68 -27.01
N ARG A 382 -5.94 -9.14 -28.05
CA ARG A 382 -6.63 -8.47 -29.17
C ARG A 382 -7.31 -9.45 -30.11
N GLU A 383 -6.73 -10.62 -30.35
CA GLU A 383 -7.33 -11.67 -31.20
C GLU A 383 -8.70 -12.14 -30.70
N HIS A 384 -8.98 -11.99 -29.40
CA HIS A 384 -10.29 -12.30 -28.83
C HIS A 384 -11.37 -11.25 -29.11
N LEU A 385 -11.01 -10.06 -29.58
CA LEU A 385 -11.98 -9.03 -29.93
C LEU A 385 -12.44 -9.19 -31.38
N PRO A 386 -13.74 -9.03 -31.68
CA PRO A 386 -14.22 -9.00 -33.05
C PRO A 386 -13.65 -7.78 -33.79
N ASP A 387 -13.36 -7.94 -35.08
CA ASP A 387 -12.97 -6.85 -35.96
C ASP A 387 -14.05 -5.76 -35.97
N LEU A 388 -13.61 -4.50 -35.98
CA LEU A 388 -14.52 -3.38 -36.18
C LEU A 388 -14.75 -3.21 -37.69
N PRO A 389 -15.98 -2.85 -38.12
CA PRO A 389 -16.22 -2.52 -39.52
C PRO A 389 -15.28 -1.38 -39.96
N PRO A 390 -14.83 -1.37 -41.23
CA PRO A 390 -13.96 -0.32 -41.74
C PRO A 390 -14.63 1.05 -41.53
N ALA A 391 -13.83 2.05 -41.16
CA ALA A 391 -14.32 3.41 -41.00
C ALA A 391 -14.97 3.88 -42.32
N PRO A 392 -16.13 4.57 -42.25
CA PRO A 392 -16.89 4.99 -43.43
C PRO A 392 -16.15 5.96 -44.34
#